data_AF-A0A0B6Z0B1-F1
#
_entry.id   AF-A0A0B6Z0B1-F1
#
_cell.length_a   1.000
_cell.length_b   1.000
_cell.length_c   1.000
_cell.angle_alpha   90.00
_cell.angle_beta   90.00
_cell.angle_gamma   90.00
#
_symmetry.space_group_name_H-M   'P 1'
#
loop_
_entity.id
_entity.type
_entity.pdbx_description
1 polymer ?
#
loop_
_entity_poly.entity_id
_entity_poly.type
_entity_poly.pdbx_seq_one_letter_code
_entity_poly.pdbx_strand_id
1 'polypeptide(L)'
;MSLPPGSLGKTKEMQCLKQQAMKYYGENKVPLQMENILNTMFYDKPPDVYGYLVNYFSNFTKPVKISKISAVPVLDSNGLPTIQVDVYCTVNNLQKCICSSTTARPDIRVPLEDQEKTEILVHSSIKTAVHDINLEVSNIVAGMDPLVQDEIDSEILDFLKQKQSRLEKQANQNPAEKTEQDNSVIISAADDKRKKSVFRTKSSSKWSGSLPSISDRPLETFIMGSEVIAAVSQAVCVCAATSINIPVYQHIAKLAHKEGHTHELRIP
;
A
#
# COMPACT_ATOMS: atom_id res chain seq x y z
N MET A 1 36.53 -57.97 18.15
CA MET A 1 35.27 -57.47 17.55
C MET A 1 35.51 -56.06 17.05
N SER A 2 35.86 -55.93 15.77
CA SER A 2 36.05 -54.65 15.08
C SER A 2 34.68 -54.07 14.73
N LEU A 3 34.41 -52.83 15.18
CA LEU A 3 33.22 -52.09 14.78
C LEU A 3 33.25 -51.83 13.26
N PRO A 4 32.11 -51.91 12.56
CA PRO A 4 32.06 -51.75 11.12
C PRO A 4 32.48 -50.32 10.71
N PRO A 5 33.27 -50.16 9.63
CA PRO A 5 33.90 -48.89 9.23
C PRO A 5 32.92 -47.78 8.77
N GLY A 6 31.61 -48.03 8.77
CA GLY A 6 30.57 -47.07 8.38
C GLY A 6 29.90 -46.28 9.54
N SER A 7 30.20 -46.57 10.82
CA SER A 7 29.52 -45.90 11.94
C SER A 7 30.24 -44.63 12.44
N LEU A 8 31.55 -44.52 12.22
CA LEU A 8 32.37 -43.42 12.76
C LEU A 8 32.11 -42.07 12.04
N GLY A 9 31.80 -42.10 10.74
CA GLY A 9 31.42 -40.91 9.96
C GLY A 9 30.09 -40.29 10.42
N LYS A 10 29.06 -41.14 10.57
CA LYS A 10 27.74 -40.72 11.09
C LYS A 10 27.80 -40.15 12.51
N THR A 11 28.72 -40.65 13.34
CA THR A 11 28.89 -40.18 14.72
C THR A 11 29.52 -38.79 14.78
N LYS A 12 30.51 -38.51 13.91
CA LYS A 12 31.13 -37.17 13.80
C LYS A 12 30.15 -36.14 13.23
N GLU A 13 29.37 -36.51 12.21
CA GLU A 13 28.31 -35.65 11.67
C GLU A 13 27.25 -35.32 12.72
N MET A 14 26.79 -36.30 13.50
CA MET A 14 25.84 -36.07 14.59
C MET A 14 26.40 -35.14 15.66
N GLN A 15 27.68 -35.27 16.01
CA GLN A 15 28.34 -34.38 16.99
C GLN A 15 28.49 -32.95 16.44
N CYS A 16 28.83 -32.81 15.16
CA CYS A 16 28.89 -31.52 14.48
C CYS A 16 27.52 -30.82 14.49
N LEU A 17 26.45 -31.55 14.13
CA LEU A 17 25.07 -31.03 14.17
C LEU A 17 24.65 -30.61 15.57
N LYS A 18 25.02 -31.37 16.61
CA LYS A 18 24.76 -30.99 18.01
C LYS A 18 25.46 -29.69 18.39
N GLN A 19 26.73 -29.53 18.03
CA GLN A 19 27.48 -28.30 18.29
C GLN A 19 26.88 -27.11 17.55
N GLN A 20 26.48 -27.31 16.29
CA GLN A 20 25.81 -26.28 15.50
C GLN A 20 24.46 -25.87 16.12
N ALA A 21 23.66 -26.84 16.59
CA ALA A 21 22.39 -26.56 17.28
C ALA A 21 22.60 -25.81 18.60
N MET A 22 23.59 -26.22 19.41
CA MET A 22 23.93 -25.50 20.65
C MET A 22 24.33 -24.05 20.37
N LYS A 23 25.15 -23.83 19.34
CA LYS A 23 25.55 -22.48 18.92
C LYS A 23 24.34 -21.65 18.49
N TYR A 24 23.48 -22.22 17.63
CA TYR A 24 22.28 -21.55 17.13
C TYR A 24 21.31 -21.15 18.25
N TYR A 25 20.99 -22.07 19.17
CA TYR A 25 20.09 -21.77 20.30
C TYR A 25 20.72 -20.82 21.32
N GLY A 26 22.03 -20.89 21.52
CA GLY A 26 22.79 -19.98 22.38
C GLY A 26 22.78 -18.55 21.83
N GLU A 27 23.04 -18.37 20.54
CA GLU A 27 23.02 -17.05 19.87
C GLU A 27 21.63 -16.41 19.94
N ASN A 28 20.56 -17.20 19.77
CA ASN A 28 19.18 -16.72 19.84
C ASN A 28 18.60 -16.68 21.27
N LYS A 29 19.39 -17.06 22.29
CA LYS A 29 18.98 -17.10 23.71
C LYS A 29 17.69 -17.90 23.98
N VAL A 30 17.38 -18.90 23.15
CA VAL A 30 16.13 -19.67 23.24
C VAL A 30 15.95 -20.33 24.61
N PRO A 31 16.96 -21.02 25.19
CA PRO A 31 16.80 -21.69 26.49
C PRO A 31 16.49 -20.71 27.63
N LEU A 32 17.15 -19.55 27.64
CA LEU A 32 16.95 -18.51 28.65
C LEU A 32 15.53 -17.95 28.59
N GLN A 33 15.01 -17.68 27.39
CA GLN A 33 13.65 -17.19 27.23
C GLN A 33 12.60 -18.23 27.63
N MET A 34 12.87 -19.52 27.35
CA MET A 34 12.01 -20.63 27.78
C MET A 34 11.97 -20.78 29.30
N GLU A 35 13.11 -20.63 29.98
CA GLU A 35 13.14 -20.66 31.44
C GLU A 35 12.36 -19.49 32.05
N ASN A 36 12.60 -18.28 31.55
CA ASN A 36 11.91 -17.08 32.03
C ASN A 36 10.39 -17.21 31.89
N ILE A 37 9.89 -17.65 30.74
CA ILE A 37 8.45 -17.73 30.50
C ILE A 37 7.79 -18.83 31.34
N LEU A 38 8.47 -19.96 31.55
CA LEU A 38 7.95 -21.04 32.41
C LEU A 38 7.86 -20.59 33.87
N ASN A 39 8.86 -19.83 34.33
CA ASN A 39 8.87 -19.27 35.67
C ASN A 39 7.74 -18.25 35.87
N THR A 40 7.53 -17.32 34.94
CA THR A 40 6.44 -16.33 35.05
C THR A 40 5.06 -16.97 34.93
N MET A 41 4.86 -17.84 33.94
CA MET A 41 3.58 -18.50 33.65
C MET A 41 3.06 -19.34 34.82
N PHE A 42 3.95 -19.97 35.60
CA PHE A 42 3.56 -20.76 36.77
C PHE A 42 2.88 -19.91 37.86
N TYR A 43 3.31 -18.66 38.02
CA TYR A 43 2.71 -17.73 38.99
C TYR A 43 1.44 -17.08 38.42
N ASP A 44 1.49 -16.63 37.17
CA ASP A 44 0.38 -15.92 36.52
C ASP A 44 -0.84 -16.83 36.29
N LYS A 45 -0.64 -18.14 36.12
CA LYS A 45 -1.68 -19.16 35.87
C LYS A 45 -2.73 -18.70 34.86
N PRO A 46 -2.32 -18.32 33.64
CA PRO A 46 -3.25 -17.84 32.63
C PRO A 46 -4.28 -18.92 32.24
N PRO A 47 -5.51 -18.55 31.87
CA PRO A 47 -6.53 -19.49 31.42
C PRO A 47 -6.16 -20.17 30.10
N ASP A 48 -5.47 -19.44 29.20
CA ASP A 48 -4.90 -19.98 27.96
C ASP A 48 -3.37 -19.91 28.02
N VAL A 49 -2.76 -21.06 28.32
CA VAL A 49 -1.31 -21.25 28.41
C VAL A 49 -0.62 -20.99 27.07
N TYR A 50 -1.18 -21.50 25.97
CA TYR A 50 -0.52 -21.40 24.67
C TYR A 50 -0.67 -20.00 24.07
N GLY A 51 -1.82 -19.35 24.23
CA GLY A 51 -2.01 -17.95 23.86
C GLY A 51 -1.04 -17.02 24.59
N TYR A 52 -0.82 -17.25 25.89
CA TYR A 52 0.15 -16.50 26.67
C TYR A 52 1.59 -16.69 26.15
N LEU A 53 1.99 -17.92 25.80
CA LEU A 53 3.28 -18.20 25.18
C LEU A 53 3.45 -17.46 23.84
N VAL A 54 2.43 -17.48 22.98
CA VAL A 54 2.44 -16.79 21.69
C VAL A 54 2.64 -15.29 21.88
N ASN A 55 1.89 -14.67 22.80
CA ASN A 55 2.01 -13.23 23.07
C ASN A 55 3.40 -12.86 23.61
N TYR A 56 3.96 -13.68 24.51
CA TYR A 56 5.31 -13.46 25.02
C TYR A 56 6.36 -13.52 23.91
N PHE A 57 6.35 -14.58 23.09
CA PHE A 57 7.31 -14.74 22.01
C PHE A 57 7.11 -13.75 20.87
N SER A 58 5.88 -13.24 20.67
CA SER A 58 5.59 -12.21 19.67
C SER A 58 6.37 -10.91 19.89
N ASN A 59 6.82 -10.62 21.12
CA ASN A 59 7.63 -9.44 21.41
C ASN A 59 9.09 -9.57 20.94
N PHE A 60 9.54 -10.80 20.69
CA PHE A 60 10.90 -11.11 20.26
C PHE A 60 10.97 -11.47 18.76
N THR A 61 9.84 -11.44 18.05
CA THR A 61 9.83 -11.72 16.61
C THR A 61 10.44 -10.56 15.83
N LYS A 62 10.91 -10.88 14.62
CA LYS A 62 11.44 -9.88 13.69
C LYS A 62 10.32 -8.90 13.28
N PRO A 63 10.67 -7.65 12.93
CA PRO A 63 9.70 -6.68 12.45
C PRO A 63 8.99 -7.19 11.19
N VAL A 64 7.77 -6.71 11.00
CA VAL A 64 6.92 -7.06 9.85
C VAL A 64 7.58 -6.53 8.58
N LYS A 65 7.59 -7.36 7.53
CA LYS A 65 8.11 -6.97 6.22
C LYS A 65 7.12 -7.29 5.12
N ILE A 66 7.04 -6.44 4.10
CA ILE A 66 6.21 -6.70 2.92
C ILE A 66 6.78 -7.91 2.18
N SER A 67 5.94 -8.90 1.90
CA SER A 67 6.34 -10.11 1.18
C SER A 67 5.85 -10.09 -0.26
N LYS A 68 4.64 -9.60 -0.50
CA LYS A 68 4.01 -9.51 -1.82
C LYS A 68 2.89 -8.47 -1.81
N ILE A 69 2.69 -7.80 -2.94
CA ILE A 69 1.50 -7.00 -3.19
C ILE A 69 0.72 -7.63 -4.36
N SER A 70 -0.60 -7.68 -4.26
CA SER A 70 -1.47 -8.18 -5.32
C SER A 70 -2.54 -7.12 -5.64
N ALA A 71 -2.75 -6.85 -6.91
CA ALA A 71 -3.80 -5.93 -7.37
C ALA A 71 -4.83 -6.66 -8.22
N VAL A 72 -6.10 -6.29 -8.05
CA VAL A 72 -7.25 -6.82 -8.79
C VAL A 72 -8.14 -5.65 -9.22
N PRO A 73 -8.65 -5.63 -10.47
CA PRO A 73 -9.64 -4.65 -10.89
C PRO A 73 -11.00 -4.99 -10.26
N VAL A 74 -11.61 -4.03 -9.58
CA VAL A 74 -12.92 -4.15 -8.91
C VAL A 74 -13.82 -3.02 -9.38
N LEU A 75 -15.14 -3.14 -9.21
CA LEU A 75 -16.08 -2.07 -9.54
C LEU A 75 -16.39 -1.22 -8.30
N ASP A 76 -16.41 0.10 -8.46
CA ASP A 76 -16.91 1.04 -7.46
C ASP A 76 -18.45 1.04 -7.43
N SER A 77 -19.03 1.71 -6.45
CA SER A 77 -20.45 2.01 -6.26
C SER A 77 -21.18 2.51 -7.52
N ASN A 78 -20.49 3.21 -8.40
CA ASN A 78 -21.03 3.69 -9.68
C ASN A 78 -20.92 2.67 -10.83
N GLY A 79 -20.49 1.44 -10.56
CA GLY A 79 -20.26 0.42 -11.58
C GLY A 79 -19.01 0.65 -12.44
N LEU A 80 -18.16 1.60 -12.05
CA LEU A 80 -16.95 1.97 -12.75
C LEU A 80 -15.74 1.17 -12.23
N PRO A 81 -14.79 0.77 -13.10
CA PRO A 81 -13.60 0.04 -12.66
C PRO A 81 -12.71 0.91 -11.75
N THR A 82 -12.13 0.27 -10.73
CA THR A 82 -11.13 0.78 -9.79
C THR A 82 -10.15 -0.35 -9.40
N ILE A 83 -9.11 -0.03 -8.64
CA ILE A 83 -8.06 -0.96 -8.20
C ILE A 83 -8.28 -1.29 -6.72
N GLN A 84 -8.33 -2.60 -6.41
CA GLN A 84 -8.15 -3.13 -5.08
C GLN A 84 -6.74 -3.70 -4.95
N VAL A 85 -6.04 -3.34 -3.87
CA VAL A 85 -4.69 -3.79 -3.55
C VAL A 85 -4.70 -4.55 -2.24
N ASP A 86 -4.21 -5.79 -2.29
CA ASP A 86 -4.01 -6.67 -1.15
C ASP A 86 -2.52 -6.72 -0.80
N VAL A 87 -2.19 -6.40 0.45
CA VAL A 87 -0.80 -6.39 0.94
C VAL A 87 -0.56 -7.60 1.82
N TYR A 88 0.43 -8.40 1.43
CA TYR A 88 0.89 -9.54 2.19
C TYR A 88 2.21 -9.18 2.89
N CYS A 89 2.29 -9.52 4.16
CA CYS A 89 3.49 -9.34 4.96
C CYS A 89 3.91 -10.64 5.65
N THR A 90 5.20 -10.75 5.92
CA THR A 90 5.77 -11.79 6.77
C THR A 90 5.64 -11.36 8.23
N VAL A 91 4.67 -11.95 8.94
CA VAL A 91 4.44 -11.75 10.38
C VAL A 91 4.69 -13.06 11.11
N ASN A 92 5.55 -13.05 12.12
CA ASN A 92 5.94 -14.24 12.89
C ASN A 92 6.41 -15.40 11.98
N ASN A 93 7.23 -15.07 10.96
CA ASN A 93 7.76 -16.01 9.96
C ASN A 93 6.70 -16.67 9.06
N LEU A 94 5.47 -16.15 9.04
CA LEU A 94 4.39 -16.61 8.17
C LEU A 94 3.91 -15.47 7.28
N GLN A 95 3.66 -15.78 6.02
CA GLN A 95 3.02 -14.83 5.11
C GLN A 95 1.53 -14.72 5.45
N LYS A 96 1.05 -13.50 5.67
CA LYS A 96 -0.36 -13.20 5.97
C LYS A 96 -0.81 -12.00 5.13
N CYS A 97 -2.04 -12.05 4.63
CA CYS A 97 -2.70 -10.86 4.09
C CYS A 97 -3.09 -9.96 5.27
N ILE A 98 -2.56 -8.75 5.30
CA ILE A 98 -2.78 -7.81 6.42
C ILE A 98 -3.93 -6.87 6.11
N CYS A 99 -3.98 -6.36 4.88
CA CYS A 99 -5.01 -5.43 4.47
C CYS A 99 -5.41 -5.63 3.00
N SER A 100 -6.63 -5.23 2.71
CA SER A 100 -7.17 -5.05 1.38
C SER A 100 -7.72 -3.63 1.30
N SER A 101 -7.26 -2.84 0.33
CA SER A 101 -7.66 -1.45 0.18
C SER A 101 -8.10 -1.16 -1.24
N THR A 102 -9.21 -0.46 -1.38
CA THR A 102 -9.73 0.01 -2.67
C THR A 102 -9.46 1.50 -2.80
N THR A 103 -9.04 1.92 -4.00
CA THR A 103 -8.77 3.33 -4.29
C THR A 103 -10.04 4.00 -4.79
N ALA A 104 -10.31 5.23 -4.36
CA ALA A 104 -11.39 6.01 -4.91
C ALA A 104 -11.01 6.52 -6.31
N ARG A 105 -11.98 6.57 -7.21
CA ARG A 105 -11.77 7.13 -8.54
C ARG A 105 -11.78 8.67 -8.46
N PRO A 106 -10.88 9.38 -9.17
CA PRO A 106 -10.94 10.83 -9.27
C PRO A 106 -12.24 11.29 -9.96
N ASP A 107 -12.83 12.39 -9.49
CA ASP A 107 -14.01 13.02 -10.11
C ASP A 107 -13.59 13.80 -11.37
N ILE A 108 -13.48 13.08 -12.49
CA ILE A 108 -13.12 13.66 -13.78
C ILE A 108 -14.40 14.18 -14.45
N ARG A 109 -14.60 15.50 -14.44
CA ARG A 109 -15.67 16.12 -15.22
C ARG A 109 -15.23 16.35 -16.66
N VAL A 110 -15.76 15.54 -17.56
CA VAL A 110 -15.57 15.66 -19.01
C VAL A 110 -16.90 16.02 -19.69
N PRO A 111 -16.86 16.79 -20.81
CA PRO A 111 -18.04 16.98 -21.66
C PRO A 111 -18.65 15.64 -22.08
N LEU A 112 -19.98 15.57 -22.20
CA LEU A 112 -20.69 14.34 -22.56
C LEU A 112 -20.16 13.68 -23.84
N GLU A 113 -19.66 14.47 -24.79
CA GLU A 113 -19.12 14.01 -26.08
C GLU A 113 -17.83 13.18 -25.92
N ASP A 114 -17.06 13.42 -24.86
CA ASP A 114 -15.79 12.74 -24.60
C ASP A 114 -15.86 11.76 -23.41
N GLN A 115 -17.05 11.60 -22.82
CA GLN A 115 -17.24 10.74 -21.66
C GLN A 115 -16.91 9.28 -21.97
N GLU A 116 -17.44 8.73 -23.07
CA GLU A 116 -17.19 7.34 -23.47
C GLU A 116 -15.70 7.08 -23.74
N LYS A 117 -15.03 8.00 -24.45
CA LYS A 117 -13.58 7.92 -24.72
C LYS A 117 -12.79 7.92 -23.41
N THR A 118 -13.14 8.82 -22.50
CA THR A 118 -12.48 8.94 -21.19
C THR A 118 -12.67 7.67 -20.37
N GLU A 119 -13.87 7.08 -20.37
CA GLU A 119 -14.15 5.83 -19.66
C GLU A 119 -13.32 4.66 -20.20
N ILE A 120 -13.20 4.53 -21.53
CA ILE A 120 -12.37 3.50 -22.18
C ILE A 120 -10.89 3.69 -21.81
N LEU A 121 -10.39 4.93 -21.87
CA LEU A 121 -9.01 5.26 -21.51
C LEU A 121 -8.72 4.92 -20.04
N VAL A 122 -9.58 5.34 -19.11
CA VAL A 122 -9.40 5.02 -17.68
C VAL A 122 -9.43 3.52 -17.44
N HIS A 123 -10.34 2.78 -18.09
CA HIS A 123 -10.37 1.32 -17.95
C HIS A 123 -9.11 0.64 -18.49
N SER A 124 -8.56 1.10 -19.62
CA SER A 124 -7.26 0.62 -20.10
C SER A 124 -6.13 0.94 -19.13
N SER A 125 -6.11 2.16 -18.58
CA SER A 125 -5.11 2.61 -17.61
C SER A 125 -5.14 1.76 -16.33
N ILE A 126 -6.31 1.43 -15.80
CA ILE A 126 -6.48 0.55 -14.64
C ILE A 126 -5.96 -0.85 -14.92
N LYS A 127 -6.25 -1.41 -16.09
CA LYS A 127 -5.72 -2.73 -16.47
C LYS A 127 -4.20 -2.74 -16.54
N THR A 128 -3.61 -1.69 -17.12
CA THR A 128 -2.15 -1.52 -17.16
C THR A 128 -1.59 -1.37 -15.74
N ALA A 129 -2.20 -0.55 -14.89
CA ALA A 129 -1.79 -0.34 -13.51
C ALA A 129 -1.80 -1.64 -12.69
N VAL A 130 -2.85 -2.46 -12.81
CA VAL A 130 -2.93 -3.78 -12.15
C VAL A 130 -1.78 -4.69 -12.58
N HIS A 131 -1.46 -4.71 -13.88
CA HIS A 131 -0.36 -5.50 -14.41
C HIS A 131 0.99 -5.03 -13.87
N ASP A 132 1.22 -3.72 -13.84
CA ASP A 132 2.45 -3.11 -13.30
C ASP A 132 2.63 -3.41 -11.81
N ILE A 133 1.56 -3.33 -11.03
CA ILE A 133 1.61 -3.61 -9.59
C ILE A 133 2.02 -5.06 -9.34
N ASN A 134 1.39 -5.99 -10.05
CA ASN A 134 1.59 -7.42 -9.84
C ASN A 134 2.97 -7.92 -10.30
N LEU A 135 3.57 -7.31 -11.34
CA LEU A 135 4.84 -7.79 -11.91
C LEU A 135 6.06 -6.98 -11.48
N GLU A 136 5.95 -5.65 -11.40
CA GLU A 136 7.11 -4.79 -11.18
C GLU A 136 7.11 -4.23 -9.75
N VAL A 137 6.03 -3.55 -9.35
CA VAL A 137 5.98 -2.88 -8.03
C VAL A 137 6.10 -3.88 -6.89
N SER A 138 5.42 -5.04 -6.99
CA SER A 138 5.53 -6.08 -5.95
C SER A 138 6.96 -6.58 -5.73
N ASN A 139 7.84 -6.52 -6.74
CA ASN A 139 9.23 -6.93 -6.60
C ASN A 139 10.10 -5.84 -5.96
N ILE A 140 9.80 -4.57 -6.26
CA ILE A 140 10.52 -3.40 -5.72
C ILE A 140 10.28 -3.29 -4.21
N VAL A 141 9.02 -3.40 -3.79
CA VAL A 141 8.61 -3.23 -2.39
C VAL A 141 8.83 -4.46 -1.51
N ALA A 142 9.22 -5.60 -2.11
CA ALA A 142 9.44 -6.84 -1.37
C ALA A 142 10.63 -6.71 -0.40
N GLY A 143 10.39 -7.02 0.88
CA GLY A 143 11.38 -6.95 1.94
C GLY A 143 11.49 -5.61 2.67
N MET A 144 10.78 -4.57 2.19
CA MET A 144 10.68 -3.27 2.85
C MET A 144 9.81 -3.36 4.11
N ASP A 145 10.06 -2.45 5.05
CA ASP A 145 9.23 -2.28 6.25
C ASP A 145 8.04 -1.37 5.90
N PRO A 146 6.78 -1.82 6.10
CA PRO A 146 5.61 -0.99 5.80
C PRO A 146 5.56 0.31 6.61
N LEU A 147 6.29 0.43 7.73
CA LEU A 147 6.31 1.65 8.55
C LEU A 147 7.04 2.83 7.89
N VAL A 148 7.86 2.55 6.87
CA VAL A 148 8.66 3.57 6.18
C VAL A 148 7.97 3.99 4.89
N GLN A 149 6.86 4.72 5.07
CA GLN A 149 6.00 5.16 3.97
C GLN A 149 6.76 6.01 2.94
N ASP A 150 7.60 6.96 3.39
CA ASP A 150 8.30 7.90 2.51
C ASP A 150 9.28 7.22 1.55
N GLU A 151 9.99 6.18 2.02
CA GLU A 151 10.92 5.40 1.20
C GLU A 151 10.17 4.59 0.14
N ILE A 152 9.05 3.95 0.54
CA ILE A 152 8.22 3.15 -0.37
C ILE A 152 7.62 4.05 -1.46
N ASP A 153 7.06 5.19 -1.09
CA ASP A 153 6.46 6.13 -2.04
C ASP A 153 7.52 6.73 -2.98
N SER A 154 8.73 6.98 -2.49
CA SER A 154 9.85 7.45 -3.32
C SER A 154 10.29 6.40 -4.35
N GLU A 155 10.43 5.14 -3.96
CA GLU A 155 10.77 4.03 -4.87
C GLU A 155 9.70 3.81 -5.95
N ILE A 156 8.41 3.85 -5.57
CA ILE A 156 7.30 3.74 -6.51
C ILE A 156 7.29 4.93 -7.47
N LEU A 157 7.53 6.14 -6.97
CA LEU A 157 7.59 7.34 -7.79
C LEU A 157 8.73 7.28 -8.81
N ASP A 158 9.91 6.83 -8.39
CA ASP A 158 11.07 6.69 -9.28
C ASP A 158 10.86 5.60 -10.32
N PHE A 159 10.19 4.51 -9.97
CA PHE A 159 9.72 3.50 -10.92
C PHE A 159 8.81 4.11 -11.99
N LEU A 160 7.82 4.92 -11.60
CA LEU A 160 6.89 5.56 -12.53
C LEU A 160 7.60 6.55 -13.47
N LYS A 161 8.52 7.37 -12.94
CA LYS A 161 9.37 8.26 -13.76
C LYS A 161 10.20 7.46 -14.77
N GLN A 162 10.81 6.36 -14.32
CA GLN A 162 11.61 5.51 -15.20
C GLN A 162 10.74 4.91 -16.30
N LYS A 163 9.55 4.42 -15.97
CA LYS A 163 8.59 3.87 -16.93
C LYS A 163 8.16 4.91 -17.97
N GLN A 164 7.80 6.12 -17.56
CA GLN A 164 7.46 7.22 -18.47
C GLN A 164 8.60 7.50 -19.47
N SER A 165 9.84 7.60 -18.98
CA SER A 165 11.00 7.82 -19.86
C SER A 165 11.26 6.68 -20.87
N ARG A 166 10.88 5.43 -20.54
CA ARG A 166 10.98 4.29 -21.45
C ARG A 166 9.92 4.37 -22.56
N LEU A 167 8.69 4.73 -22.20
CA LEU A 167 7.60 4.91 -23.14
C LEU A 167 7.91 6.04 -24.14
N GLU A 168 8.43 7.17 -23.66
CA GLU A 168 8.84 8.30 -24.53
C GLU A 168 9.95 7.91 -25.52
N LYS A 169 10.94 7.11 -25.08
CA LYS A 169 12.01 6.61 -25.96
C LYS A 169 11.48 5.65 -27.03
N GLN A 170 10.52 4.80 -26.68
CA GLN A 170 9.87 3.88 -27.62
C GLN A 170 9.02 4.63 -28.65
N ALA A 171 8.29 5.66 -28.22
CA ALA A 171 7.52 6.53 -29.10
C ALA A 171 8.42 7.29 -30.11
N ASN A 172 9.63 7.68 -29.69
CA ASN A 172 10.59 8.35 -30.57
C ASN A 172 11.32 7.42 -31.55
N GLN A 173 11.31 6.10 -31.33
CA GLN A 173 12.00 5.12 -32.19
C GLN A 173 11.11 4.55 -33.31
N ASN A 174 9.77 4.65 -33.20
CA ASN A 174 8.81 4.18 -34.21
C ASN A 174 7.87 5.31 -34.67
N PRO A 175 8.18 6.06 -35.75
CA PRO A 175 7.34 7.17 -36.23
C PRO A 175 6.02 6.78 -36.91
N ALA A 176 5.73 5.48 -37.07
CA ALA A 176 4.68 4.98 -37.96
C ALA A 176 3.27 4.84 -37.34
N GLU A 177 3.09 5.15 -36.06
CA GLU A 177 1.77 5.23 -35.41
C GLU A 177 1.40 6.67 -35.03
N LYS A 178 1.88 7.66 -35.80
CA LYS A 178 1.41 9.05 -35.72
C LYS A 178 0.10 9.25 -36.48
N THR A 179 -0.92 8.52 -36.08
CA THR A 179 -2.33 8.92 -36.27
C THR A 179 -3.13 8.24 -35.16
N GLU A 180 -3.73 9.06 -34.30
CA GLU A 180 -4.63 8.70 -33.17
C GLU A 180 -4.08 8.62 -31.74
N GLN A 181 -2.83 9.04 -31.47
CA GLN A 181 -2.33 9.24 -30.10
C GLN A 181 -1.63 10.60 -29.91
N ASP A 182 -2.14 11.66 -30.54
CA ASP A 182 -1.89 13.04 -30.07
C ASP A 182 -3.09 13.45 -29.21
N ASN A 183 -3.07 13.04 -27.94
CA ASN A 183 -3.85 13.66 -26.88
C ASN A 183 -3.29 13.21 -25.53
N SER A 184 -2.09 13.69 -25.18
CA SER A 184 -1.76 13.92 -23.78
C SER A 184 -2.69 15.02 -23.26
N VAL A 185 -3.94 14.64 -22.95
CA VAL A 185 -4.91 15.57 -22.37
C VAL A 185 -4.51 15.81 -20.92
N ILE A 186 -3.61 16.77 -20.71
CA ILE A 186 -3.66 17.58 -19.50
C ILE A 186 -4.98 18.33 -19.57
N ILE A 187 -6.04 17.80 -18.95
CA ILE A 187 -7.29 18.53 -18.75
C ILE A 187 -6.96 19.64 -17.75
N SER A 188 -6.54 20.79 -18.27
CA SER A 188 -6.32 22.00 -17.50
C SER A 188 -7.66 22.68 -17.23
N ALA A 189 -7.84 23.17 -16.00
CA ALA A 189 -8.96 24.03 -15.64
C ALA A 189 -8.87 25.33 -16.47
N ALA A 190 -9.82 25.54 -17.37
CA ALA A 190 -9.91 26.77 -18.14
C ALA A 190 -10.31 27.95 -17.24
N ASP A 191 -9.53 29.02 -17.30
CA ASP A 191 -9.74 30.32 -16.66
C ASP A 191 -11.13 30.90 -16.93
N ASP A 192 -11.83 31.26 -15.84
CA ASP A 192 -13.10 31.96 -15.86
C ASP A 192 -12.90 33.44 -16.27
N LYS A 193 -13.25 33.78 -17.51
CA LYS A 193 -13.55 35.16 -17.92
C LYS A 193 -14.96 35.26 -18.49
N ARG A 194 -15.93 35.40 -17.58
CA ARG A 194 -17.33 35.74 -17.88
C ARG A 194 -17.42 37.02 -18.73
N LYS A 195 -18.00 36.88 -19.94
CA LYS A 195 -18.83 37.95 -20.54
C LYS A 195 -20.28 37.70 -20.15
N LYS A 196 -20.89 38.71 -19.54
CA LYS A 196 -22.32 38.80 -19.21
C LYS A 196 -23.17 38.52 -20.45
N SER A 197 -24.15 37.63 -20.33
CA SER A 197 -25.42 37.79 -21.03
C SER A 197 -26.58 37.54 -20.06
N VAL A 198 -27.43 38.55 -20.04
CA VAL A 198 -28.63 38.67 -19.21
C VAL A 198 -29.72 37.87 -19.89
N PHE A 199 -30.33 36.92 -19.19
CA PHE A 199 -31.73 36.58 -19.44
C PHE A 199 -32.45 36.40 -18.11
N ARG A 200 -33.45 37.26 -17.90
CA ARG A 200 -34.25 37.39 -16.70
C ARG A 200 -35.66 36.91 -17.03
N THR A 201 -36.11 35.83 -16.43
CA THR A 201 -37.54 35.56 -16.20
C THR A 201 -37.75 34.91 -14.84
N LYS A 202 -38.71 35.45 -14.10
CA LYS A 202 -39.04 35.20 -12.70
C LYS A 202 -39.88 33.94 -12.52
N SER A 203 -39.65 33.21 -11.44
CA SER A 203 -40.70 32.59 -10.62
C SER A 203 -40.17 32.27 -9.21
N SER A 204 -41.05 32.27 -8.23
CA SER A 204 -40.83 32.63 -6.83
C SER A 204 -41.00 31.46 -5.86
N SER A 205 -40.05 31.28 -4.93
CA SER A 205 -40.34 30.88 -3.54
C SER A 205 -39.09 30.99 -2.65
N LYS A 206 -39.29 31.52 -1.45
CA LYS A 206 -38.31 31.85 -0.40
C LYS A 206 -37.61 30.61 0.18
N TRP A 207 -36.28 30.66 0.28
CA TRP A 207 -35.52 29.99 1.35
C TRP A 207 -34.35 30.90 1.73
N SER A 208 -34.47 31.57 2.89
CA SER A 208 -33.41 32.36 3.49
C SER A 208 -32.60 31.47 4.42
N GLY A 209 -31.67 30.72 3.85
CA GLY A 209 -30.61 30.04 4.56
C GLY A 209 -29.40 30.10 3.63
N SER A 210 -28.30 30.69 4.09
CA SER A 210 -27.04 30.62 3.36
C SER A 210 -26.71 29.15 3.15
N LEU A 211 -26.79 28.68 1.90
CA LEU A 211 -26.15 27.41 1.53
C LEU A 211 -24.71 27.51 2.03
N PRO A 212 -24.19 26.53 2.80
CA PRO A 212 -22.76 26.46 3.04
C PRO A 212 -22.12 26.50 1.66
N SER A 213 -21.28 27.51 1.39
CA SER A 213 -20.51 27.51 0.16
C SER A 213 -19.63 26.27 0.22
N ILE A 214 -20.05 25.22 -0.47
CA ILE A 214 -19.21 24.08 -0.77
C ILE A 214 -18.02 24.72 -1.45
N SER A 215 -16.87 24.75 -0.77
CA SER A 215 -15.61 25.12 -1.40
C SER A 215 -15.52 24.22 -2.63
N ASP A 216 -15.56 24.78 -3.84
CA ASP A 216 -15.44 24.00 -5.05
C ASP A 216 -14.12 23.23 -4.95
N ARG A 217 -14.22 21.91 -4.74
CA ARG A 217 -13.07 21.03 -4.69
C ARG A 217 -12.34 21.21 -6.03
N PRO A 218 -11.03 21.50 -6.03
CA PRO A 218 -10.31 21.66 -7.27
C PRO A 218 -10.45 20.38 -8.11
N LEU A 219 -10.73 20.55 -9.40
CA LEU A 219 -10.85 19.45 -10.35
C LEU A 219 -9.52 18.69 -10.40
N GLU A 220 -9.55 17.38 -10.15
CA GLU A 220 -8.37 16.54 -10.14
C GLU A 220 -7.89 16.29 -11.59
N THR A 221 -6.60 16.52 -11.84
CA THR A 221 -5.98 16.21 -13.12
C THR A 221 -5.62 14.72 -13.16
N PHE A 222 -6.22 13.98 -14.07
CA PHE A 222 -5.92 12.56 -14.28
C PHE A 222 -4.56 12.40 -14.96
N ILE A 223 -3.60 11.76 -14.27
CA ILE A 223 -2.28 11.44 -14.80
C ILE A 223 -2.15 9.92 -14.88
N MET A 224 -1.88 9.40 -16.07
CA MET A 224 -1.70 7.95 -16.27
C MET A 224 -0.57 7.42 -15.39
N GLY A 225 -0.87 6.41 -14.56
CA GLY A 225 0.07 5.79 -13.63
C GLY A 225 -0.04 6.36 -12.20
N SER A 226 -0.76 7.46 -11.99
CA SER A 226 -1.06 7.98 -10.65
C SER A 226 -1.91 7.00 -9.81
N GLU A 227 -2.66 6.13 -10.49
CA GLU A 227 -3.47 5.10 -9.86
C GLU A 227 -2.59 4.07 -9.14
N VAL A 228 -1.43 3.76 -9.70
CA VAL A 228 -0.48 2.79 -9.12
C VAL A 228 0.04 3.29 -7.79
N ILE A 229 0.55 4.52 -7.77
CA ILE A 229 1.12 5.11 -6.55
C ILE A 229 0.03 5.33 -5.50
N ALA A 230 -1.13 5.87 -5.87
CA ALA A 230 -2.23 6.10 -4.93
C ALA A 230 -2.71 4.78 -4.31
N ALA A 231 -2.92 3.75 -5.12
CA ALA A 231 -3.45 2.47 -4.64
C ALA A 231 -2.46 1.74 -3.73
N VAL A 232 -1.18 1.71 -4.10
CA VAL A 232 -0.15 1.05 -3.29
C VAL A 232 0.16 1.86 -2.03
N SER A 233 0.35 3.17 -2.14
CA SER A 233 0.64 4.06 -1.00
C SER A 233 -0.45 3.97 0.08
N GLN A 234 -1.73 4.05 -0.33
CA GLN A 234 -2.86 3.88 0.57
C GLN A 234 -2.87 2.50 1.25
N ALA A 235 -2.67 1.43 0.48
CA ALA A 235 -2.68 0.07 1.02
C ALA A 235 -1.53 -0.17 2.01
N VAL A 236 -0.33 0.33 1.71
CA VAL A 236 0.84 0.25 2.59
C VAL A 236 0.60 1.03 3.88
N CYS A 237 0.01 2.23 3.81
CA CYS A 237 -0.32 3.03 4.99
C CYS A 237 -1.30 2.30 5.92
N VAL A 238 -2.34 1.67 5.36
CA VAL A 238 -3.30 0.84 6.14
C VAL A 238 -2.60 -0.39 6.71
N CYS A 239 -1.73 -1.04 5.93
CA CYS A 239 -0.93 -2.19 6.38
C CYS A 239 -0.03 -1.82 7.56
N ALA A 240 0.63 -0.67 7.50
CA ALA A 240 1.52 -0.15 8.54
C ALA A 240 0.77 0.15 9.84
N ALA A 241 -0.41 0.77 9.75
CA ALA A 241 -1.27 0.98 10.91
C ALA A 241 -1.72 -0.35 11.55
N THR A 242 -2.10 -1.31 10.70
CA THR A 242 -2.55 -2.65 11.13
C THR A 242 -1.42 -3.45 11.78
N SER A 243 -0.19 -3.35 11.27
CA SER A 243 0.97 -4.10 11.79
C SER A 243 1.38 -3.67 13.20
N ILE A 244 1.23 -2.39 13.54
CA ILE A 244 1.46 -1.85 14.89
C ILE A 244 0.19 -1.81 15.75
N ASN A 245 -0.91 -2.35 15.24
CA ASN A 245 -2.20 -2.44 15.92
C ASN A 245 -2.72 -1.07 16.43
N ILE A 246 -2.66 -0.05 15.57
CA ILE A 246 -3.27 1.25 15.83
C ILE A 246 -4.28 1.62 14.74
N PRO A 247 -5.28 2.46 15.04
CA PRO A 247 -6.18 2.99 14.02
C PRO A 247 -5.43 3.81 12.95
N VAL A 248 -5.89 3.72 11.70
CA VAL A 248 -5.27 4.38 10.53
C VAL A 248 -5.11 5.89 10.74
N TYR A 249 -6.11 6.58 11.30
CA TYR A 249 -6.03 8.02 11.56
C TYR A 249 -4.88 8.40 12.49
N GLN A 250 -4.57 7.55 13.48
CA GLN A 250 -3.49 7.79 14.43
C GLN A 250 -2.13 7.53 13.77
N HIS A 251 -2.06 6.55 12.86
CA HIS A 251 -0.87 6.31 12.05
C HIS A 251 -0.57 7.50 11.13
N ILE A 252 -1.57 7.99 10.41
CA ILE A 252 -1.44 9.18 9.56
C ILE A 252 -1.02 10.40 10.37
N ALA A 253 -1.60 10.62 11.55
CA ALA A 253 -1.19 11.71 12.44
C ALA A 253 0.29 11.57 12.85
N LYS A 254 0.77 10.36 13.17
CA LYS A 254 2.19 10.13 13.48
C LYS A 254 3.11 10.40 12.29
N LEU A 255 2.68 10.07 11.07
CA LEU A 255 3.44 10.39 9.85
C LEU A 255 3.53 11.91 9.66
N ALA A 256 2.40 12.63 9.77
CA ALA A 256 2.37 14.09 9.64
C ALA A 256 3.15 14.82 10.74
N HIS A 257 3.12 14.33 11.98
CA HIS A 257 3.82 14.96 13.10
C HIS A 257 5.35 14.76 13.06
N LYS A 258 5.88 13.81 12.28
CA LYS A 258 7.33 13.77 11.99
C LYS A 258 7.82 15.04 11.29
N GLU A 259 6.94 15.74 10.58
CA GLU A 259 7.24 16.99 9.87
C GLU A 259 7.01 18.27 10.70
N GLY A 260 6.68 18.15 12.00
CA GLY A 260 6.68 19.27 12.94
C GLY A 260 5.42 20.15 12.97
N HIS A 261 4.32 19.75 12.32
CA HIS A 261 3.07 20.51 12.37
C HIS A 261 2.12 19.96 13.45
N THR A 262 1.96 20.71 14.53
CA THR A 262 0.93 20.49 15.56
C THR A 262 -0.28 21.36 15.21
N HIS A 263 -1.26 20.78 14.52
CA HIS A 263 -2.59 21.38 14.49
C HIS A 263 -3.38 20.84 15.67
N GLU A 264 -3.53 21.66 16.72
CA GLU A 264 -4.53 21.40 17.77
C GLU A 264 -5.90 21.29 17.12
N LEU A 265 -6.47 20.08 17.11
CA LEU A 265 -7.87 19.87 16.80
C LEU A 265 -8.70 20.51 17.92
N ARG A 266 -9.04 21.79 17.76
CA ARG A 266 -10.10 22.42 18.55
C ARG A 266 -11.42 21.80 18.11
N ILE A 267 -11.91 20.88 18.92
CA ILE A 267 -13.29 20.40 18.84
C ILE A 267 -14.19 21.58 19.28
N PRO A 268 -15.22 21.97 18.50
CA PRO A 268 -16.19 23.00 18.88
C PRO A 268 -17.00 22.64 20.14
#